data_AF-A0A194R0J9-F1
#
_entry.id   AF-A0A194R0J9-F1
#
_cell.length_a   1.000
_cell.length_b   1.000
_cell.length_c   1.000
_cell.angle_alpha   90.00
_cell.angle_beta   90.00
_cell.angle_gamma   90.00
#
_symmetry.space_group_name_H-M   'P 1'
#
loop_
_entity.id
_entity.type
_entity.pdbx_description
1 polymer ?
#
loop_
_entity_poly.entity_id
_entity_poly.type
_entity_poly.pdbx_seq_one_letter_code
_entity_poly.pdbx_strand_id
1 'polypeptide(L)'
;MVNGVNLYYDIEIKENVIPNRGKIVASANGKQLVRLQMKKPCDHLFLGPLFQSILNVTQDCVFVKGHYTFNLDIEEVAQKYYGGMFLYGDMIFKSVFYSDMCNFSCTVVSVTFTPRNATSHTRLGMS
;
A
#
# COMPACT_ATOMS: atom_id res chain seq x y z
N MET A 1 1.24 23.39 -1.48
CA MET A 1 1.45 21.94 -1.66
C MET A 1 0.60 21.26 -0.60
N VAL A 2 -0.54 20.70 -0.99
CA VAL A 2 -1.53 20.15 -0.03
C VAL A 2 -1.07 18.75 0.35
N ASN A 3 -0.96 18.49 1.65
CA ASN A 3 -0.49 17.24 2.26
C ASN A 3 -0.97 15.99 1.48
N GLY A 4 -0.06 15.39 0.70
CA GLY A 4 -0.33 14.30 -0.24
C GLY A 4 -0.39 12.93 0.45
N VAL A 5 -1.32 12.75 1.38
CA VAL A 5 -1.53 11.48 2.09
C VAL A 5 -2.54 10.56 1.38
N ASN A 6 -3.26 11.10 0.40
CA ASN A 6 -4.34 10.43 -0.32
C ASN A 6 -3.85 9.87 -1.67
N LEU A 7 -4.07 8.58 -1.91
CA LEU A 7 -3.93 7.94 -3.23
C LEU A 7 -5.29 7.72 -3.85
N TYR A 8 -5.50 8.35 -5.01
CA TYR A 8 -6.64 8.07 -5.86
C TYR A 8 -6.30 6.93 -6.80
N TYR A 9 -7.12 5.90 -6.78
CA TYR A 9 -7.05 4.78 -7.69
C TYR A 9 -8.31 4.72 -8.54
N ASP A 10 -8.10 4.48 -9.82
CA ASP A 10 -9.10 4.16 -10.81
C ASP A 10 -8.70 2.78 -11.38
N ILE A 11 -9.54 1.78 -11.15
CA ILE A 11 -9.28 0.39 -11.54
C ILE A 11 -10.47 -0.16 -12.31
N GLU A 12 -10.20 -0.68 -13.51
CA GLU A 12 -11.13 -1.50 -14.28
C GLU A 12 -10.79 -2.98 -14.12
N ILE A 13 -11.72 -3.74 -13.54
CA ILE A 13 -11.64 -5.18 -13.35
C ILE A 13 -12.45 -5.84 -14.46
N LYS A 14 -11.75 -6.55 -15.36
CA LYS A 14 -12.37 -7.15 -16.55
C LYS A 14 -13.15 -8.44 -16.26
N GLU A 15 -12.77 -9.15 -15.20
CA GLU A 15 -13.37 -10.43 -14.81
C GLU A 15 -13.31 -10.62 -13.29
N ASN A 16 -14.23 -11.42 -12.75
CA ASN A 16 -14.20 -11.72 -11.33
C ASN A 16 -12.90 -12.47 -10.99
N VAL A 17 -12.16 -11.98 -9.99
CA VAL A 17 -10.85 -12.53 -9.65
C VAL A 17 -10.67 -12.65 -8.14
N ILE A 18 -10.04 -13.75 -7.74
CA ILE A 18 -9.58 -13.97 -6.37
C ILE A 18 -8.05 -14.05 -6.43
N PRO A 19 -7.31 -13.03 -5.97
CA PRO A 19 -5.87 -13.09 -5.90
C PRO A 19 -5.44 -14.23 -4.97
N ASN A 20 -4.78 -15.24 -5.54
CA ASN A 20 -4.28 -16.38 -4.78
C ASN A 20 -2.77 -16.26 -4.53
N ARG A 21 -2.09 -15.25 -5.07
CA ARG A 21 -0.68 -15.00 -4.79
C ARG A 21 -0.43 -13.51 -4.68
N GLY A 22 0.52 -13.17 -3.82
CA GLY A 22 0.93 -11.79 -3.61
C GLY A 22 2.41 -11.71 -3.29
N LYS A 23 3.04 -10.63 -3.75
CA LYS A 23 4.42 -10.29 -3.41
C LYS A 23 4.51 -8.81 -3.12
N ILE A 24 5.03 -8.46 -1.95
CA ILE A 24 5.36 -7.08 -1.57
C ILE A 24 6.85 -7.02 -1.30
N VAL A 25 7.52 -6.04 -1.91
CA VAL A 25 8.93 -5.75 -1.71
C VAL A 25 9.03 -4.31 -1.24
N ALA A 26 9.66 -4.10 -0.09
CA ALA A 26 9.99 -2.76 0.40
C ALA A 26 11.50 -2.55 0.28
N SER A 27 11.89 -1.38 -0.23
CA SER A 27 13.29 -0.97 -0.35
C SER A 27 13.48 0.46 0.13
N ALA A 28 14.63 0.73 0.74
CA ALA A 28 15.10 2.07 1.08
C ALA A 28 16.52 2.24 0.54
N ASN A 29 16.84 3.39 -0.04
CA ASN A 29 18.16 3.69 -0.62
C ASN A 29 18.66 2.60 -1.60
N GLY A 30 17.76 2.08 -2.43
CA GLY A 30 18.06 1.01 -3.39
C GLY A 30 18.27 -0.38 -2.78
N LYS A 31 18.30 -0.52 -1.45
CA LYS A 31 18.46 -1.79 -0.75
C LYS A 31 17.10 -2.38 -0.38
N GLN A 32 16.87 -3.64 -0.73
CA GLN A 32 15.68 -4.36 -0.30
C GLN A 32 15.74 -4.63 1.20
N LEU A 33 14.73 -4.14 1.93
CA LEU A 33 14.61 -4.33 3.37
C LEU A 33 13.66 -5.48 3.70
N VAL A 34 12.52 -5.53 3.01
CA VAL A 34 11.47 -6.52 3.27
C VAL A 34 11.06 -7.18 1.97
N ARG A 35 10.81 -8.48 2.04
CA ARG A 35 10.19 -9.26 0.97
C ARG A 35 9.13 -10.18 1.58
N LEU A 36 7.88 -9.80 1.40
CA LEU A 36 6.72 -10.59 1.81
C LEU A 36 6.18 -11.34 0.59
N GLN A 37 6.06 -12.67 0.70
CA GLN A 37 5.43 -13.51 -0.30
C GLN A 37 4.25 -14.23 0.34
N MET A 38 3.11 -14.20 -0.33
CA MET A 38 1.84 -14.65 0.22
C MET A 38 1.18 -15.65 -0.73
N LYS A 39 0.75 -16.77 -0.18
CA LYS A 39 -0.03 -17.81 -0.89
C LYS A 39 -1.53 -17.58 -0.85
N LYS A 40 -2.01 -16.68 0.00
CA LYS A 40 -3.40 -16.24 0.11
C LYS A 40 -3.41 -14.81 0.65
N PRO A 41 -3.32 -13.79 -0.22
CA PRO A 41 -3.34 -12.40 0.19
C PRO A 41 -4.56 -12.02 1.04
N CYS A 42 -5.74 -12.60 0.77
CA CYS A 42 -6.96 -12.34 1.55
C CYS A 42 -6.86 -12.80 3.01
N ASP A 43 -6.27 -13.98 3.25
CA ASP A 43 -6.11 -14.55 4.60
C ASP A 43 -5.00 -13.85 5.39
N HIS A 44 -4.22 -12.98 4.75
CA HIS A 44 -3.16 -12.25 5.43
C HIS A 44 -3.79 -11.21 6.36
N LEU A 45 -3.46 -11.32 7.66
CA LEU A 45 -4.04 -10.52 8.75
C LEU A 45 -4.18 -9.04 8.43
N PHE A 46 -3.22 -8.50 7.69
CA PHE A 46 -3.22 -7.09 7.33
C PHE A 46 -3.89 -6.81 5.97
N LEU A 47 -3.67 -7.65 4.96
CA LEU A 47 -4.14 -7.34 3.61
C LEU A 47 -5.63 -7.63 3.41
N GLY A 48 -6.19 -8.62 4.11
CA GLY A 48 -7.63 -8.89 4.07
C GLY A 48 -8.44 -7.65 4.43
N PRO A 49 -8.21 -7.04 5.62
CA PRO A 49 -8.86 -5.78 6.00
C PRO A 49 -8.61 -4.64 5.02
N LEU A 50 -7.39 -4.54 4.46
CA LEU A 50 -7.05 -3.49 3.49
C LEU A 50 -7.84 -3.67 2.18
N PHE A 51 -7.93 -4.89 1.67
CA PHE A 51 -8.75 -5.16 0.49
C PHE A 51 -10.21 -4.84 0.75
N GLN A 52 -10.76 -5.33 1.87
CA GLN A 52 -12.14 -5.04 2.27
C GLN A 52 -12.41 -3.54 2.40
N SER A 53 -11.48 -2.77 3.00
CA SER A 53 -11.66 -1.32 3.19
C SER A 53 -11.58 -0.53 1.89
N ILE A 54 -10.78 -0.99 0.92
CA ILE A 54 -10.51 -0.24 -0.31
C ILE A 54 -11.52 -0.56 -1.41
N LEU A 55 -11.83 -1.84 -1.59
CA LEU A 55 -12.46 -2.34 -2.82
C LEU A 55 -13.87 -2.89 -2.60
N ASN A 56 -14.46 -2.65 -1.41
CA ASN A 56 -15.79 -3.13 -1.02
C ASN A 56 -15.99 -4.61 -1.39
N VAL A 57 -14.95 -5.41 -1.11
CA VAL A 57 -14.82 -6.79 -1.56
C VAL A 57 -15.72 -7.68 -0.71
N THR A 58 -16.20 -8.79 -1.27
CA THR A 58 -16.91 -9.80 -0.50
C THR A 58 -16.04 -10.32 0.66
N GLN A 59 -16.65 -10.97 1.65
CA GLN A 59 -15.92 -11.58 2.77
C GLN A 59 -14.82 -12.56 2.31
N ASP A 60 -14.97 -13.14 1.11
CA ASP A 60 -14.02 -14.07 0.49
C ASP A 60 -12.99 -13.39 -0.43
N CYS A 61 -12.87 -12.06 -0.38
CA CYS A 61 -12.06 -11.24 -1.28
C CYS A 61 -12.27 -11.52 -2.78
N VAL A 62 -13.51 -11.76 -3.20
CA VAL A 62 -13.85 -11.83 -4.62
C VAL A 62 -13.95 -10.42 -5.15
N PHE A 63 -12.98 -10.02 -5.98
CA PHE A 63 -13.06 -8.76 -6.70
C PHE A 63 -13.95 -8.95 -7.91
N VAL A 64 -15.11 -8.31 -7.88
CA VAL A 64 -16.13 -8.44 -8.94
C VAL A 64 -15.70 -7.60 -10.15
N LYS A 65 -16.04 -8.05 -11.35
CA LYS A 65 -15.85 -7.26 -12.57
C LYS A 65 -16.57 -5.92 -12.46
N GLY A 66 -15.93 -4.85 -12.92
CA GLY A 66 -16.48 -3.51 -12.84
C GLY A 66 -15.41 -2.43 -12.80
N HIS A 67 -15.88 -1.19 -12.73
CA HIS A 67 -15.04 -0.02 -12.62
C HIS A 67 -15.12 0.52 -11.20
N TYR A 68 -13.96 0.71 -10.57
CA TYR A 68 -13.83 1.09 -9.17
C TYR A 68 -12.95 2.31 -9.05
N THR A 69 -13.49 3.34 -8.40
CA THR A 69 -12.72 4.52 -8.00
C THR A 69 -12.69 4.59 -6.50
N PHE A 70 -11.50 4.66 -5.91
CA PHE A 70 -11.34 4.76 -4.46
C PHE A 70 -10.22 5.71 -4.10
N ASN A 71 -10.37 6.31 -2.92
CA ASN A 71 -9.37 7.18 -2.32
C ASN A 71 -8.82 6.51 -1.07
N LEU A 72 -7.51 6.31 -1.02
CA LEU A 72 -6.81 5.65 0.07
C LEU A 72 -6.00 6.67 0.87
N ASP A 73 -6.29 6.79 2.16
CA ASP A 73 -5.42 7.49 3.09
C ASP A 73 -4.21 6.59 3.45
N ILE A 74 -3.05 6.86 2.84
CA ILE A 74 -1.81 6.12 3.13
C ILE A 74 -1.39 6.32 4.58
N GLU A 75 -1.63 7.48 5.17
CA GLU A 75 -1.25 7.75 6.56
C GLU A 75 -2.03 6.84 7.50
N GLU A 76 -3.35 6.72 7.32
CA GLU A 76 -4.19 5.82 8.09
C GLU A 76 -3.73 4.36 7.94
N VAL A 77 -3.45 3.92 6.70
CA VAL A 77 -2.93 2.57 6.41
C VAL A 77 -1.60 2.34 7.12
N ALA A 78 -0.65 3.26 6.98
CA ALA A 78 0.66 3.14 7.61
C ALA A 78 0.56 3.10 9.14
N GLN A 79 -0.31 3.91 9.75
CA GLN A 79 -0.51 3.93 11.19
C GLN A 79 -1.10 2.60 11.70
N LYS A 80 -2.11 2.05 11.02
CA LYS A 80 -2.71 0.74 11.36
C LYS A 80 -1.71 -0.41 11.26
N TYR A 81 -0.79 -0.34 10.30
CA TYR A 81 0.15 -1.42 10.01
C TYR A 81 1.43 -1.37 10.84
N TYR A 82 2.02 -0.20 11.00
CA TYR A 82 3.32 -0.06 11.65
C TYR A 82 3.23 0.35 13.12
N GLY A 83 2.05 0.76 13.60
CA GLY A 83 1.75 0.89 15.03
C GLY A 83 2.73 1.78 15.83
N GLY A 84 3.43 2.71 15.16
CA GLY A 84 4.48 3.55 15.79
C GLY A 84 5.92 3.13 15.52
N MET A 85 6.18 1.94 14.96
CA MET A 85 7.49 1.52 14.46
C MET A 85 7.75 2.08 13.07
N PHE A 86 8.04 3.37 12.98
CA PHE A 86 8.33 4.01 11.70
C PHE A 86 9.80 3.83 11.31
N LEU A 87 10.02 3.19 10.16
CA LEU A 87 11.26 3.39 9.40
C LEU A 87 11.17 4.77 8.78
N TYR A 88 12.08 5.68 9.15
CA TYR A 88 12.10 7.04 8.60
C TYR A 88 12.86 7.12 7.28
N GLY A 89 12.47 8.08 6.45
CA GLY A 89 13.08 8.35 5.15
C GLY A 89 12.29 7.80 3.97
N ASP A 90 12.93 7.79 2.81
CA ASP A 90 12.31 7.42 1.55
C ASP A 90 12.25 5.90 1.38
N MET A 91 11.05 5.41 1.10
CA MET A 91 10.77 4.01 0.88
C MET A 91 10.00 3.80 -0.42
N ILE A 92 10.35 2.73 -1.12
CA ILE A 92 9.63 2.25 -2.29
C ILE A 92 9.03 0.90 -1.96
N PHE A 93 7.71 0.81 -2.10
CA PHE A 93 6.95 -0.43 -2.02
C PHE A 93 6.55 -0.87 -3.42
N LYS A 94 6.91 -2.11 -3.78
CA LYS A 94 6.48 -2.76 -5.01
C LYS A 94 5.57 -3.91 -4.65
N SER A 95 4.32 -3.87 -5.08
CA SER A 95 3.34 -4.92 -4.82
C SER A 95 2.82 -5.53 -6.11
N VAL A 96 2.72 -6.85 -6.15
CA VAL A 96 2.03 -7.58 -7.22
C VAL A 96 1.05 -8.55 -6.57
N PHE A 97 -0.20 -8.51 -7.02
CA PHE A 97 -1.26 -9.44 -6.64
C PHE A 97 -1.80 -10.11 -7.90
N TYR A 98 -1.91 -11.43 -7.87
CA TYR A 98 -2.24 -12.22 -9.05
C TYR A 98 -2.93 -13.53 -8.68
N SER A 99 -3.60 -14.11 -9.66
CA SER A 99 -4.17 -15.45 -9.63
C SER A 99 -3.41 -16.36 -10.60
N ASP A 100 -3.83 -17.63 -10.71
CA ASP A 100 -3.33 -18.51 -11.77
C ASP A 100 -3.83 -18.10 -13.17
N MET A 101 -4.86 -17.26 -13.26
CA MET A 101 -5.45 -16.84 -14.54
C MET A 101 -4.91 -15.48 -15.01
N CYS A 102 -4.72 -14.53 -14.09
CA CYS A 102 -4.36 -13.16 -14.46
C CYS A 102 -3.65 -12.40 -13.33
N ASN A 103 -2.93 -11.33 -13.72
CA ASN A 103 -2.41 -10.35 -12.79
C ASN A 103 -3.53 -9.38 -12.40
N PHE A 104 -3.86 -9.32 -11.11
CA PHE A 104 -4.90 -8.43 -10.61
C PHE A 104 -4.37 -7.00 -10.43
N SER A 105 -3.18 -6.84 -9.86
CA SER A 105 -2.59 -5.54 -9.59
C SER A 105 -1.07 -5.61 -9.62
N CYS A 106 -0.43 -4.55 -10.13
CA CYS A 106 1.00 -4.30 -10.06
C CYS A 106 1.20 -2.82 -9.77
N THR A 107 1.71 -2.50 -8.57
CA THR A 107 1.77 -1.13 -8.07
C THR A 107 3.15 -0.83 -7.51
N VAL A 108 3.63 0.37 -7.78
CA VAL A 108 4.83 0.94 -7.15
C VAL A 108 4.42 2.20 -6.41
N VAL A 109 4.60 2.20 -5.09
CA VAL A 109 4.30 3.36 -4.23
C VAL A 109 5.61 3.85 -3.65
N SER A 110 5.90 5.14 -3.84
CA SER A 110 7.02 5.83 -3.17
C SER A 110 6.44 6.67 -2.05
N VAL A 111 6.94 6.46 -0.84
CA VAL A 111 6.49 7.18 0.36
C VAL A 111 7.70 7.70 1.13
N THR A 112 7.53 8.85 1.76
CA THR A 112 8.52 9.43 2.66
C THR A 112 7.93 9.42 4.06
N PHE A 113 8.49 8.61 4.96
CA PHE A 113 8.06 8.58 6.35
C PHE A 113 8.84 9.61 7.16
N THR A 114 8.13 10.53 7.78
CA THR A 114 8.72 11.56 8.66
C THR A 114 8.20 11.43 10.09
N PRO A 115 9.00 11.83 11.10
CA PRO A 115 8.48 11.97 12.46
C PRO A 115 7.28 12.91 12.48
N ARG A 116 6.24 12.54 13.24
CA ARG A 116 5.02 13.35 13.41
C ARG A 116 5.31 14.77 13.92
N ASN A 117 6.42 14.92 14.66
CA ASN A 117 6.90 16.18 15.24
C ASN A 117 8.25 16.60 14.65
N ALA A 118 8.46 16.47 13.33
CA ALA A 118 9.55 17.19 12.69
C ALA A 118 9.23 18.69 12.73
N THR A 119 9.42 19.33 13.89
CA THR A 119 9.60 20.77 13.98
C THR A 119 10.62 21.10 12.91
N SER A 120 10.25 21.94 11.97
CA SER A 120 11.16 22.52 11.01
C SER A 120 12.31 23.16 11.80
N HIS A 121 13.41 22.44 11.98
CA HIS A 121 14.68 23.06 12.25
C HIS A 121 15.10 23.70 10.93
N THR A 122 14.40 24.80 10.60
CA THR A 122 14.95 25.88 9.80
C THR A 122 16.31 26.15 10.42
N ARG A 123 17.38 25.74 9.74
CA ARG A 123 18.70 26.25 10.04
C ARG A 123 18.59 27.77 9.85
N LEU A 124 18.40 28.49 10.95
CA LEU A 124 18.79 29.89 11.02
C LEU A 124 20.28 29.91 10.77
N GLY A 125 20.66 30.15 9.51
CA GLY A 125 21.99 30.62 9.18
C GLY A 125 22.16 32.00 9.80
N MET A 126 22.78 32.03 10.98
CA MET A 126 23.66 33.09 11.46
C MET A 126 24.96 32.33 11.79
N SER A 127 26.13 32.63 11.25
CA SER A 127 26.71 33.88 10.78
C SER A 127 27.65 33.62 9.61
#